data_AF-A0A371D955-F1
#
_entry.id   AF-A0A371D955-F1
#
_cell.length_a   1.000
_cell.length_b   1.000
_cell.length_c   1.000
_cell.angle_alpha   90.00
_cell.angle_beta   90.00
_cell.angle_gamma   90.00
#
_symmetry.space_group_name_H-M   'P 1'
#
loop_
_entity.id
_entity.type
_entity.pdbx_description
1 polymer ?
#
loop_
_entity_poly.entity_id
_entity_poly.type
_entity_poly.pdbx_seq_one_letter_code
_entity_poly.pdbx_strand_id
1 'polypeptide(L)' 'DTTLFPPNFFEQIKQWTTVFGLPSTPISNTSEPFLPNGYSNATFGPQFQAILAQGVGHTVPLFEQQYLQFLGIA' A
#
# COMPACT_ATOMS: atom_id res chain seq x y z
N ASP A 1 10.15 -9.64 3.93
CA ASP A 1 11.14 -8.73 4.53
C ASP A 1 11.66 -9.28 5.86
N THR A 2 12.98 -9.32 6.05
CA THR A 2 13.68 -9.77 7.27
C THR A 2 14.51 -8.65 7.95
N THR A 3 14.48 -7.43 7.40
CA THR A 3 15.08 -6.22 7.99
C THR A 3 14.01 -5.41 8.72
N LEU A 4 12.93 -5.06 8.01
CA LEU A 4 11.72 -4.45 8.57
C LEU A 4 10.57 -5.44 8.41
N PHE A 5 10.28 -6.18 9.49
CA PHE A 5 9.35 -7.31 9.41
C PHE A 5 7.92 -6.88 9.01
N PRO A 6 7.16 -7.75 8.32
CA PRO A 6 5.80 -7.46 7.85
C PRO A 6 4.80 -6.90 8.87
N PRO A 7 4.87 -7.18 10.19
CA PRO A 7 4.01 -6.51 11.17
C PRO A 7 4.06 -4.98 11.09
N ASN A 8 5.22 -4.39 10.75
CA ASN A 8 5.34 -2.93 10.59
C ASN A 8 4.45 -2.38 9.48
N PHE A 9 4.18 -3.14 8.42
CA PHE A 9 3.22 -2.73 7.37
C PHE A 9 1.82 -2.54 7.96
N PHE A 10 1.38 -3.46 8.82
CA PHE A 10 0.08 -3.36 9.48
C PHE A 10 0.05 -2.24 10.54
N GLU A 11 1.16 -1.94 11.21
CA GLU A 11 1.26 -0.78 12.09
C GLU A 11 1.12 0.55 11.32
N GLN A 12 1.69 0.65 10.11
CA GLN A 12 1.50 1.83 9.26
C GLN A 12 0.04 2.00 8.83
N ILE A 13 -0.67 0.90 8.53
CA ILE A 13 -2.11 0.97 8.27
C ILE A 13 -2.86 1.55 9.48
N LYS A 14 -2.58 1.08 10.70
CA LYS A 14 -3.20 1.62 11.92
C LYS A 14 -2.90 3.10 12.11
N GLN A 15 -1.64 3.51 11.89
CA GLN A 15 -1.22 4.90 12.04
C GLN A 15 -1.99 5.82 11.09
N TRP A 16 -1.96 5.55 9.79
CA TRP A 16 -2.56 6.44 8.80
C TRP A 16 -4.09 6.42 8.81
N THR A 17 -4.70 5.26 9.07
CA THR A 17 -6.17 5.20 9.25
C THR A 17 -6.60 6.01 10.47
N THR A 18 -5.85 5.98 11.56
CA THR A 18 -6.11 6.83 12.75
C THR A 18 -5.94 8.32 12.42
N VAL A 19 -4.83 8.71 11.78
CA VAL A 19 -4.54 10.12 11.43
C VAL A 19 -5.62 10.72 10.54
N PHE A 20 -6.12 9.97 9.56
CA PHE A 20 -7.14 10.45 8.62
C PHE A 20 -8.59 10.15 9.04
N GLY A 21 -8.81 9.52 10.20
CA GLY A 21 -10.16 9.13 10.63
C GLY A 21 -10.83 8.12 9.69
N LEU A 22 -10.05 7.24 9.08
CA LEU A 22 -10.52 6.20 8.15
C LEU A 22 -10.83 4.89 8.89
N PRO A 23 -11.60 3.97 8.29
CA PRO A 23 -11.85 2.64 8.85
C PRO A 23 -10.56 1.85 9.08
N SER A 24 -10.56 0.94 10.05
CA SER A 24 -9.43 0.03 10.32
C SER A 24 -9.38 -1.18 9.36
N THR A 25 -10.42 -1.36 8.54
CA THR A 25 -10.51 -2.40 7.51
C THR A 25 -10.66 -1.75 6.13
N PRO A 26 -10.10 -2.36 5.06
CA PRO A 26 -10.24 -1.83 3.71
C PRO A 26 -11.71 -1.71 3.29
N ILE A 27 -12.06 -0.64 2.59
CA ILE A 27 -13.39 -0.45 1.98
C ILE A 27 -13.47 -1.07 0.59
N SER A 28 -12.31 -1.25 -0.05
CA SER A 28 -12.17 -1.99 -1.29
C SER A 28 -10.74 -2.52 -1.42
N ASN A 29 -10.60 -3.59 -2.21
CA ASN A 29 -9.30 -4.01 -2.73
C ASN A 29 -9.28 -3.63 -4.20
N THR A 30 -8.40 -2.71 -4.58
CA THR A 30 -8.25 -2.27 -5.96
C THR A 30 -7.19 -3.14 -6.63
N SER A 31 -7.54 -3.86 -7.69
CA SER A 31 -6.52 -4.44 -8.56
C SER A 31 -6.03 -3.35 -9.49
N GLU A 32 -4.89 -2.75 -9.17
CA GLU A 32 -4.26 -1.80 -10.08
C GLU A 32 -3.62 -2.56 -11.25
N PRO A 33 -3.91 -2.19 -12.51
CA PRO A 33 -3.46 -2.95 -13.68
C PRO A 33 -1.93 -2.95 -13.85
N PHE A 34 -1.23 -2.01 -13.21
CA PHE A 34 0.22 -1.87 -13.25
C PHE A 34 0.94 -2.62 -12.12
N LEU A 35 0.22 -3.19 -11.14
CA LEU A 35 0.86 -3.92 -10.05
C LEU A 35 1.32 -5.31 -10.51
N PRO A 36 2.54 -5.75 -10.17
CA PRO A 36 3.00 -7.09 -10.49
C PRO A 36 2.18 -8.18 -9.80
N ASN A 37 2.26 -9.40 -10.33
CA ASN A 37 1.71 -10.57 -9.67
C ASN A 37 2.26 -10.71 -8.23
N GLY A 38 1.37 -11.04 -7.30
CA GLY A 38 1.69 -11.15 -5.86
C GLY A 38 1.58 -9.83 -5.09
N TYR A 39 1.23 -8.72 -5.75
CA TYR A 39 0.92 -7.46 -5.09
C TYR A 39 -0.59 -7.34 -4.88
N SER A 40 -0.99 -6.90 -3.68
CA SER A 40 -2.37 -6.51 -3.39
C SER A 40 -2.41 -5.05 -2.95
N ASN A 41 -3.45 -4.32 -3.38
CA ASN A 41 -3.69 -2.95 -2.97
C ASN A 41 -5.03 -2.83 -2.25
N ALA A 42 -4.99 -2.39 -1.00
CA ALA A 42 -6.13 -2.18 -0.13
C ALA A 42 -6.40 -0.68 0.02
N THR A 43 -7.61 -0.24 -0.32
CA THR A 43 -8.03 1.15 -0.18
C THR A 43 -8.84 1.31 1.11
N PHE A 44 -8.49 2.31 1.92
CA PHE A 44 -9.20 2.65 3.16
C PHE A 44 -10.02 3.94 3.03
N GLY A 45 -9.75 4.73 2.00
CA GLY A 45 -10.43 5.98 1.69
C GLY A 45 -9.63 6.79 0.67
N PRO A 46 -10.07 8.01 0.33
CA PRO A 46 -9.43 8.84 -0.69
C PRO A 46 -8.00 9.29 -0.33
N GLN A 47 -7.62 9.23 0.95
CA GLN A 47 -6.32 9.72 1.45
C GLN A 47 -5.33 8.59 1.73
N PHE A 48 -5.75 7.33 1.72
CA PHE A 48 -4.88 6.22 2.12
C PHE A 48 -5.21 4.90 1.42
N GLN A 49 -4.15 4.32 0.85
CA GLN A 49 -4.10 2.97 0.31
C GLN A 49 -2.84 2.26 0.83
N ALA A 50 -2.87 0.94 0.92
CA ALA A 50 -1.77 0.13 1.41
C ALA A 50 -1.49 -1.03 0.45
N ILE A 51 -0.24 -1.15 0.02
CA ILE A 51 0.18 -2.13 -0.99
C ILE A 51 1.10 -3.17 -0.37
N LEU A 52 0.66 -4.43 -0.38
CA LEU A 52 1.42 -5.55 0.15
C LEU A 52 2.02 -6.36 -0.99
N ALA A 53 3.34 -6.47 -1.01
CA ALA A 53 4.09 -7.23 -2.00
C ALA A 53 4.48 -8.62 -1.45
N GLN A 54 3.71 -9.66 -1.77
CA GLN A 54 4.03 -11.02 -1.34
C GLN A 54 5.28 -11.55 -2.04
N GLY A 55 6.14 -12.23 -1.27
CA GLY A 55 7.40 -12.78 -1.80
C GLY A 55 8.52 -11.75 -1.95
N VAL A 56 8.31 -10.48 -1.58
CA VAL A 56 9.32 -9.41 -1.69
C VAL A 56 10.03 -9.16 -0.36
N GLY A 57 11.34 -8.96 -0.45
CA GLY A 57 12.25 -8.69 0.68
C GLY A 57 12.39 -7.20 1.00
N HIS A 58 13.56 -6.81 1.49
CA HIS A 58 13.90 -5.40 1.71
C HIS A 58 14.77 -4.90 0.54
N THR A 59 14.37 -3.89 -0.24
CA THR A 59 13.12 -3.10 -0.19
C THR A 59 12.10 -3.56 -1.22
N VAL A 60 10.85 -3.05 -1.12
CA VAL A 60 9.92 -3.09 -2.25
C VAL A 60 10.54 -2.31 -3.43
N PRO A 61 10.56 -2.85 -4.66
CA PRO A 61 11.06 -2.15 -5.83
C PRO A 61 10.31 -0.86 -6.13
N LEU A 62 11.00 0.09 -6.77
CA LEU A 62 10.40 1.33 -7.26
C LEU A 62 9.49 1.05 -8.48
N PHE A 63 8.29 1.62 -8.46
CA PHE A 63 7.34 1.60 -9.58
C PHE A 63 7.01 3.05 -10.00
N GLU A 64 7.89 3.64 -10.80
CA GLU A 64 7.86 5.08 -11.10
C GLU A 64 6.50 5.56 -11.65
N GLN A 65 5.91 4.84 -12.60
CA GLN A 65 4.61 5.22 -13.17
C GLN A 65 3.51 5.30 -12.13
N GLN A 66 3.47 4.35 -11.18
CA GLN A 66 2.51 4.37 -10.08
C GLN A 66 2.71 5.61 -9.20
N TYR A 67 3.95 6.02 -8.99
CA TYR A 67 4.27 7.15 -8.11
C TYR A 67 3.83 8.44 -8.77
N LEU A 68 4.05 8.59 -10.08
CA LEU A 68 3.55 9.71 -10.86
C LEU A 68 2.02 9.78 -10.82
N GLN A 69 1.33 8.65 -10.97
CA GLN A 69 -0.13 8.57 -10.86
C GLN A 69 -0.63 8.92 -9.45
N PHE A 70 0.01 8.40 -8.40
CA PHE A 70 -0.33 8.71 -7.01
C PHE A 70 -0.16 10.21 -6.69
N LEU A 71 0.88 10.83 -7.24
CA LEU A 71 1.15 12.26 -7.09
C LEU A 71 0.29 13.14 -8.01
N GLY A 72 -0.51 12.56 -8.91
CA GLY A 72 -1.32 13.29 -9.89
C GLY A 72 -0.50 13.98 -10.99
N ILE A 73 0.69 13.47 -11.30
CA ILE A 73 1.61 14.00 -12.32
C ILE A 73 1.37 13.36 -13.70
N ALA A 74 0.92 12.10 -13.74
CA ALA A 74 0.67 11.33 -14.97
C ALA A 74 -0.63 10.51 -14.91
#